data_AF-A0AAD6S9R5-F1
#
_entry.id   AF-A0AAD6S9R5-F1
#
_cell.length_a   1.000
_cell.length_b   1.000
_cell.length_c   1.000
_cell.angle_alpha   90.00
_cell.angle_beta   90.00
_cell.angle_gamma   90.00
#
_symmetry.space_group_name_H-M   'P 1'
#
loop_
_entity.id
_entity.type
_entity.pdbx_description
1 polymer ?
#
loop_
_entity_poly.entity_id
_entity_poly.type
_entity_poly.pdbx_seq_one_letter_code
_entity_poly.pdbx_strand_id
1 'polypeptide(L)'
;MMSNWNGTIIGPGHTVHENRIYSLKITCAENYPDAAPAVQFLSRVNLPFVSPQTGTVDPARLPVLASWTRASSLEHVLVEIRKEMASPANRKLPQPPEGSMF
;
A
#
# COMPACT_ATOMS: atom_id res chain seq x y z
N MET A 1 -1.18 17.71 -15.13
CA MET A 1 -0.81 17.32 -13.75
C MET A 1 -0.54 15.82 -13.76
N MET A 2 0.57 15.34 -13.18
CA MET A 2 0.83 13.90 -13.08
C MET A 2 -0.02 13.31 -11.95
N SER A 3 -1.24 12.89 -12.29
CA SER A 3 -2.22 12.42 -11.30
C SER A 3 -2.11 10.94 -10.98
N ASN A 4 -1.46 10.14 -11.83
CA ASN A 4 -1.35 8.69 -11.67
C ASN A 4 0.12 8.28 -11.55
N TRP A 5 0.45 7.61 -10.46
CA TRP A 5 1.77 7.08 -10.18
C TRP A 5 1.67 5.56 -10.00
N ASN A 6 2.67 4.85 -10.51
CA ASN A 6 2.83 3.42 -10.23
C ASN A 6 3.88 3.27 -9.14
N GLY A 7 3.52 2.58 -8.06
CA GLY A 7 4.41 2.24 -6.97
C GLY A 7 4.74 0.76 -7.00
N THR A 8 5.95 0.41 -6.56
CA THR A 8 6.38 -0.99 -6.40
C THR A 8 6.92 -1.18 -5.00
N ILE A 9 6.43 -2.19 -4.29
CA ILE A 9 6.93 -2.59 -2.97
C ILE A 9 7.55 -3.98 -3.10
N ILE A 10 8.82 -4.08 -2.70
CA ILE A 10 9.47 -5.37 -2.50
C ILE A 10 9.14 -5.83 -1.08
N GLY A 11 8.56 -7.01 -0.98
CA GLY A 11 8.13 -7.54 0.31
C GLY A 11 9.29 -7.67 1.30
N PRO A 12 9.03 -7.37 2.59
CA PRO A 12 10.07 -7.44 3.62
C PRO A 12 10.57 -8.87 3.82
N GLY A 13 11.88 -9.02 4.03
CA GLY A 13 12.52 -10.31 4.34
C GLY A 13 12.02 -10.89 5.66
N HIS A 14 12.19 -12.20 5.84
CA HIS A 14 11.69 -12.95 7.01
C HIS A 14 10.16 -12.87 7.23
N THR A 15 9.39 -12.66 6.17
CA THR A 15 7.92 -12.65 6.20
C THR A 15 7.35 -13.50 5.08
N VAL A 16 6.05 -13.80 5.15
CA VAL A 16 5.27 -14.40 4.04
C VAL A 16 5.27 -13.57 2.75
N HIS A 17 5.75 -12.32 2.81
CA HIS A 17 5.90 -11.41 1.69
C HIS A 17 7.31 -11.46 1.07
N GLU A 18 8.24 -12.22 1.64
CA GLU A 18 9.62 -12.30 1.16
C GLU A 18 9.68 -12.78 -0.30
N ASN A 19 10.59 -12.19 -1.08
CA ASN A 19 10.77 -12.41 -2.52
C ASN A 19 9.57 -12.04 -3.41
N ARG A 20 8.53 -11.38 -2.88
CA ARG A 20 7.38 -10.92 -3.67
C ARG A 20 7.51 -9.46 -4.08
N ILE A 21 7.03 -9.17 -5.30
CA ILE A 21 6.93 -7.81 -5.83
C ILE A 21 5.44 -7.44 -5.89
N TYR A 22 5.08 -6.36 -5.21
CA TYR A 22 3.72 -5.82 -5.19
C TYR A 22 3.65 -4.54 -6.01
N SER A 23 2.81 -4.54 -7.03
CA SER A 23 2.50 -3.35 -7.82
C SER A 23 1.31 -2.62 -7.22
N LEU A 24 1.41 -1.30 -7.14
CA LEU A 24 0.37 -0.41 -6.62
C LEU A 24 0.16 0.73 -7.61
N LYS A 25 -1.07 1.23 -7.65
CA LYS A 25 -1.46 2.46 -8.31
C LYS A 25 -1.76 3.50 -7.24
N ILE A 26 -1.19 4.68 -7.42
CA ILE A 26 -1.40 5.83 -6.55
C ILE A 26 -2.00 6.96 -7.38
N THR A 27 -3.16 7.43 -6.97
CA THR A 27 -3.90 8.51 -7.65
C THR A 27 -3.89 9.75 -6.78
N CYS A 28 -3.24 10.80 -7.26
CA CYS A 28 -3.26 12.13 -6.66
C CYS A 28 -4.47 12.89 -7.19
N ALA A 29 -5.43 13.19 -6.32
CA ALA A 29 -6.59 14.01 -6.65
C ALA A 29 -6.20 15.49 -6.85
N GLU A 30 -7.15 16.32 -7.31
CA GLU A 30 -6.92 17.75 -7.60
C GLU A 30 -6.49 18.55 -6.36
N ASN A 31 -6.85 18.07 -5.17
CA ASN A 31 -6.50 18.65 -3.87
C ASN A 31 -5.19 18.09 -3.29
N TYR A 32 -4.41 17.30 -4.04
CA TYR A 32 -3.08 16.89 -3.60
C TYR A 32 -2.10 18.08 -3.72
N PRO A 33 -1.23 18.35 -2.73
CA PRO A 33 -0.91 17.53 -1.54
C PRO A 33 -1.69 17.88 -0.26
N ASP A 34 -2.70 18.76 -0.31
CA ASP A 34 -3.50 19.10 0.88
C ASP A 34 -4.35 17.93 1.38
N ALA A 35 -4.76 17.02 0.48
CA ALA A 35 -5.40 15.75 0.82
C ALA A 35 -4.53 14.53 0.45
N ALA A 36 -4.78 13.43 1.16
CA ALA A 36 -4.08 12.18 0.96
C ALA A 36 -4.32 11.60 -0.45
N PRO A 37 -3.32 10.95 -1.06
CA PRO A 37 -3.51 10.24 -2.32
C PRO A 37 -4.34 8.97 -2.10
N ALA A 38 -5.08 8.55 -3.13
CA ALA A 38 -5.73 7.25 -3.13
C ALA A 38 -4.73 6.17 -3.54
N VAL A 39 -4.62 5.10 -2.74
CA VAL A 39 -3.71 3.97 -3.02
C VAL A 39 -4.51 2.72 -3.28
N GLN A 40 -4.12 1.99 -4.33
CA GLN A 40 -4.74 0.73 -4.71
C GLN A 40 -3.64 -0.28 -5.06
N PHE A 41 -3.69 -1.46 -4.46
CA PHE A 41 -2.87 -2.58 -4.88
C PHE A 41 -3.40 -3.13 -6.20
N LEU A 42 -2.50 -3.32 -7.17
CA LEU A 42 -2.76 -4.07 -8.40
C LEU A 42 -2.47 -5.55 -8.19
N SER A 43 -1.40 -5.86 -7.45
CA SER A 43 -1.08 -7.23 -7.03
C SER A 43 -1.96 -7.65 -5.85
N ARG A 44 -2.53 -8.86 -5.89
CA ARG A 44 -3.32 -9.38 -4.77
C ARG A 44 -2.46 -9.50 -3.52
N VAL A 45 -3.00 -8.99 -2.43
CA VAL A 45 -2.36 -9.02 -1.12
C VAL A 45 -3.44 -9.24 -0.06
N ASN A 46 -3.13 -10.06 0.94
CA ASN A 46 -3.99 -10.24 2.11
C ASN A 46 -3.44 -9.38 3.25
N LEU A 47 -4.01 -8.19 3.40
CA LEU A 47 -3.67 -7.25 4.47
C LEU A 47 -4.95 -6.66 5.05
N PRO A 48 -4.98 -6.39 6.36
CA PRO A 48 -6.18 -5.88 7.02
C PRO A 48 -6.66 -4.55 6.42
N PHE A 49 -5.75 -3.66 6.03
CA PHE A 49 -6.07 -2.34 5.49
C PHE A 49 -6.29 -2.34 3.97
N VAL A 50 -6.38 -3.50 3.33
CA VAL A 50 -6.59 -3.62 1.87
C VAL A 50 -7.88 -4.39 1.60
N SER A 51 -8.73 -3.84 0.73
CA SER A 51 -9.93 -4.51 0.26
C SER A 51 -9.57 -5.78 -0.53
N PRO A 52 -10.07 -6.97 -0.15
CA PRO A 52 -9.78 -8.21 -0.86
C PRO A 52 -10.49 -8.33 -2.22
N GLN A 53 -11.43 -7.43 -2.52
CA GLN A 53 -12.16 -7.42 -3.80
C GLN A 53 -11.54 -6.44 -4.80
N THR A 54 -11.12 -5.27 -4.33
CA THR A 54 -10.70 -4.16 -5.22
C THR A 54 -9.23 -3.79 -5.08
N GLY A 55 -8.52 -4.27 -4.06
CA GLY A 55 -7.15 -3.84 -3.74
C GLY A 55 -7.05 -2.42 -3.17
N THR A 56 -8.18 -1.73 -2.96
CA THR A 56 -8.20 -0.37 -2.41
C THR A 56 -7.68 -0.37 -0.98
N VAL A 57 -6.78 0.56 -0.67
CA VAL A 57 -6.25 0.77 0.67
C VAL A 57 -7.21 1.65 1.46
N ASP A 58 -7.53 1.26 2.69
CA ASP A 58 -8.33 2.05 3.61
C ASP A 58 -7.45 3.12 4.28
N PRO A 59 -7.67 4.43 3.99
CA PRO A 59 -6.85 5.50 4.55
C PRO A 59 -7.00 5.62 6.07
N ALA A 60 -8.13 5.21 6.66
CA ALA A 60 -8.33 5.26 8.11
C ALA A 60 -7.46 4.25 8.86
N ARG A 61 -7.03 3.17 8.18
CA ARG A 61 -6.25 2.08 8.78
C ARG A 61 -4.75 2.24 8.63
N LEU A 62 -4.30 3.21 7.83
CA LEU A 62 -2.89 3.56 7.70
C LEU A 62 -2.63 4.91 8.35
N PRO A 63 -1.80 4.99 9.41
CA PRO A 63 -1.51 6.25 10.10
C PRO A 63 -1.04 7.36 9.16
N VAL A 64 -0.20 7.04 8.18
CA VAL A 64 0.33 8.00 7.20
C VAL A 64 -0.77 8.64 6.34
N LEU A 65 -1.87 7.91 6.08
CA LEU A 65 -3.02 8.43 5.32
C LEU A 65 -4.07 9.07 6.24
N ALA A 66 -4.26 8.53 7.44
CA ALA A 66 -5.21 9.04 8.43
C ALA A 66 -4.82 10.42 8.97
N SER A 67 -3.53 10.64 9.24
CA SER A 67 -2.97 11.92 9.66
C SER A 67 -2.16 12.57 8.55
N TRP A 68 -2.71 12.59 7.34
CA TRP A 68 -2.03 13.15 6.18
C TRP A 68 -1.71 14.63 6.37
N THR A 69 -0.51 15.03 5.99
CA THR A 69 -0.08 16.43 5.97
C THR A 69 0.58 16.71 4.63
N ARG A 70 0.57 17.96 4.17
CA ARG A 70 1.28 18.38 2.95
C ARG A 70 2.79 18.14 2.96
N ALA A 71 3.37 17.85 4.13
CA ALA A 71 4.78 17.50 4.29
C ALA A 71 5.05 15.99 4.02
N SER A 72 4.00 15.17 4.00
CA SER A 72 4.08 13.75 3.67
C SER A 72 4.35 13.54 2.18
N SER A 73 5.12 12.50 1.85
CA SER A 73 5.46 12.13 0.48
C SER A 73 4.89 10.77 0.10
N LEU A 74 4.79 10.51 -1.22
CA LEU A 74 4.40 9.18 -1.73
C LEU A 74 5.38 8.09 -1.26
N GLU A 75 6.66 8.43 -1.13
CA GLU A 75 7.68 7.54 -0.55
C GLU A 75 7.33 7.14 0.89
N HIS A 76 6.93 8.10 1.73
CA HIS A 76 6.52 7.83 3.11
C HIS A 76 5.36 6.83 3.17
N VAL A 77 4.40 6.96 2.25
CA VAL A 77 3.28 6.01 2.14
C VAL A 77 3.77 4.61 1.82
N LEU A 78 4.66 4.45 0.83
CA LEU A 78 5.23 3.15 0.46
C LEU A 78 6.04 2.52 1.59
N VAL A 79 6.83 3.33 2.31
CA VAL A 79 7.64 2.88 3.45
C VAL A 79 6.76 2.39 4.60
N GLU A 80 5.71 3.13 4.97
CA GLU A 80 4.81 2.71 6.06
C GLU A 80 3.98 1.48 5.67
N ILE A 81 3.53 1.36 4.41
CA ILE A 81 2.90 0.12 3.93
C ILE A 81 3.84 -1.08 4.08
N ARG A 82 5.11 -0.93 3.68
CA ARG A 82 6.13 -1.98 3.80
C ARG A 82 6.38 -2.36 5.26
N LYS A 83 6.39 -1.38 6.16
CA LYS A 83 6.55 -1.59 7.60
C LYS A 83 5.35 -2.34 8.19
N GLU A 84 4.13 -1.99 7.77
CA GLU A 84 2.92 -2.71 8.18
C GLU A 84 2.90 -4.15 7.70
N MET A 85 3.42 -4.46 6.51
CA MET A 85 3.62 -5.85 6.05
C MET A 85 4.60 -6.63 6.94
N ALA A 86 5.62 -5.95 7.48
CA ALA A 86 6.60 -6.54 8.40
C ALA A 86 6.09 -6.67 9.85
N SER A 87 4.94 -6.06 10.17
CA SER A 87 4.39 -6.06 11.52
C SER A 87 4.12 -7.50 12.00
N PRO A 88 4.22 -7.79 13.32
CA PRO A 88 3.98 -9.12 13.86
C PRO A 88 2.61 -9.70 13.50
N ALA A 89 1.61 -8.83 13.35
CA ALA A 89 0.25 -9.20 12.98
C ALA A 89 0.13 -9.63 11.50
N ASN A 90 0.90 -9.02 10.61
CA ASN A 90 0.78 -9.22 9.16
C ASN A 90 1.83 -10.16 8.57
N ARG A 91 3.02 -10.26 9.19
CA ARG A 91 4.17 -11.02 8.67
C ARG A 91 3.93 -12.53 8.47
N LYS A 92 2.88 -13.08 9.08
CA LYS A 92 2.47 -14.51 9.00
C LYS A 92 1.12 -14.71 8.31
N LEU A 93 0.49 -13.67 7.77
CA LEU A 93 -0.83 -13.79 7.16
C LEU A 93 -0.76 -14.61 5.86
N PRO A 94 -1.64 -15.61 5.67
CA PRO A 94 -1.64 -16.40 4.46
C PRO A 94 -1.89 -15.48 3.26
N GLN A 95 -0.97 -15.49 2.30
CA GLN A 95 -1.05 -14.65 1.12
C GLN A 95 -1.63 -15.41 -0.08
N PRO A 96 -2.32 -14.73 -1.00
CA PRO A 96 -2.74 -15.32 -2.27
C PRO A 96 -1.54 -15.75 -3.13
N PRO A 97 -1.73 -16.60 -4.15
CA PRO A 97 -0.65 -17.03 -5.05
C PRO A 97 0.11 -15.85 -5.64
N GLU A 98 1.43 -15.98 -5.75
CA GLU A 98 2.27 -14.94 -6.33
C GLU A 98 1.87 -14.66 -7.77
N GLY A 99 1.97 -13.40 -8.21
CA GLY A 99 1.56 -12.98 -9.55
C GLY A 99 0.05 -12.79 -9.73
N SER A 100 -0.77 -13.13 -8.73
CA SER A 100 -2.21 -12.82 -8.75
C SER A 100 -2.44 -11.31 -8.76
N MET A 101 -3.33 -10.84 -9.62
CA MET A 101 -3.76 -9.43 -9.70
C MET A 101 -5.23 -9.28 -9.30
N PHE A 102 -5.60 -8.08 -8.83
CA PHE A 102 -6.99 -7.75 -8.51
C PHE A 102 -7.85 -7.61 -9.77
#